data_AF-A0A534TXY3-F1
#
_entry.id   AF-A0A534TXY3-F1
#
_cell.length_a   1.000
_cell.length_b   1.000
_cell.length_c   1.000
_cell.angle_alpha   90.00
_cell.angle_beta   90.00
_cell.angle_gamma   90.00
#
_symmetry.space_group_name_H-M   'P 1'
#
loop_
_entity.id
_entity.type
_entity.pdbx_description
1 polymer ?
#
loop_
_entity_poly.entity_id
_entity_poly.type
_entity_poly.pdbx_seq_one_letter_code
_entity_poly.pdbx_strand_id
1 'polypeptide(L)'
;MEIFYRERLRIGLDSPKGLAYRYQYLRLPMSDAEQAAFFAQLGGRIEELLTGRFDQVDQQLARIEFLHECEKPVRHVAGVVTLDGGYTPNDLGHFRFLFVVTKVGAEDPAPTLFVGGRDAYLVAQVPEGPILAFGEHVLIWSQAPDEPIQDTRLGVQARQRDFVSASHVSGKGPFKHLKDFDERTMMIWVTAPLFEKIESVAFYVNDYELFAADKSVLRSRGTPPIDVWRWQPPLTPEEEAVPWVAVGIQTDEPVKMRPELKQVHTMWQLPFGAYTPARSEYREYTLEAGQRRQQ
;
A
#
# COMPACT_ATOMS: atom_id res chain seq x y z
N MET A 1 -11.18 -68.57 -1.61
CA MET A 1 -11.40 -67.17 -1.17
C MET A 1 -10.11 -66.48 -0.73
N GLU A 2 -9.24 -67.13 0.04
CA GLU A 2 -8.02 -66.52 0.60
C GLU A 2 -6.99 -66.02 -0.45
N ILE A 3 -6.80 -66.76 -1.54
CA ILE A 3 -5.85 -66.41 -2.62
C ILE A 3 -6.24 -65.09 -3.31
N PHE A 4 -7.53 -64.87 -3.55
CA PHE A 4 -8.04 -63.64 -4.16
C PHE A 4 -7.81 -62.40 -3.28
N TYR A 5 -7.86 -62.55 -1.97
CA TYR A 5 -7.60 -61.46 -1.03
C TYR A 5 -6.12 -61.10 -0.95
N ARG A 6 -5.23 -62.10 -0.93
CA ARG A 6 -3.78 -61.86 -0.96
C ARG A 6 -3.35 -61.18 -2.25
N GLU A 7 -3.94 -61.57 -3.38
CA GLU A 7 -3.62 -61.00 -4.68
C GLU A 7 -4.09 -59.53 -4.79
N ARG A 8 -5.29 -59.21 -4.27
CA ARG A 8 -5.76 -57.82 -4.18
C ARG A 8 -4.90 -56.95 -3.25
N LEU A 9 -4.43 -57.51 -2.13
CA LEU A 9 -3.51 -56.83 -1.21
C LEU A 9 -2.16 -56.56 -1.88
N ARG A 10 -1.61 -57.52 -2.62
CA ARG A 10 -0.38 -57.35 -3.40
C ARG A 10 -0.52 -56.23 -4.42
N ILE A 11 -1.56 -56.29 -5.26
CA ILE A 11 -1.84 -55.27 -6.28
C ILE A 11 -2.02 -53.88 -5.63
N GLY A 12 -2.69 -53.80 -4.47
CA GLY A 12 -2.84 -52.55 -3.73
C GLY A 12 -1.51 -52.00 -3.20
N LEU A 13 -0.63 -52.87 -2.69
CA LEU A 13 0.69 -52.52 -2.15
C LEU A 13 1.72 -52.18 -3.24
N ASP A 14 1.56 -52.71 -4.45
CA ASP A 14 2.42 -52.40 -5.60
C ASP A 14 1.96 -51.16 -6.38
N SER A 15 0.83 -50.56 -6.00
CA SER A 15 0.44 -49.23 -6.50
C SER A 15 1.32 -48.14 -5.87
N PRO A 16 1.47 -46.94 -6.47
CA PRO A 16 2.35 -45.92 -5.90
C PRO A 16 1.89 -45.39 -4.53
N LYS A 17 0.58 -45.44 -4.22
CA LYS A 17 0.09 -45.22 -2.85
C LYS A 17 0.45 -46.38 -1.91
N GLY A 18 0.40 -47.60 -2.43
CA GLY A 18 0.85 -48.82 -1.75
C GLY A 18 2.34 -48.82 -1.38
N LEU A 19 3.18 -48.25 -2.23
CA LEU A 19 4.62 -48.09 -1.99
C LEU A 19 4.91 -47.28 -0.72
N ALA A 20 4.14 -46.21 -0.47
CA ALA A 20 4.23 -45.42 0.76
C ALA A 20 3.91 -46.28 2.00
N TYR A 21 2.86 -47.09 1.94
CA TYR A 21 2.47 -47.99 3.02
C TYR A 21 3.48 -49.12 3.25
N ARG A 22 4.07 -49.68 2.17
CA ARG A 22 5.17 -50.67 2.23
C ARG A 22 6.37 -50.10 2.97
N TYR A 23 6.77 -48.88 2.63
CA TYR A 23 7.90 -48.23 3.27
C TYR A 23 7.60 -47.88 4.74
N GLN A 24 6.47 -47.22 5.01
CA GLN A 24 6.14 -46.70 6.34
C GLN A 24 5.80 -47.79 7.37
N TYR A 25 5.00 -48.78 6.99
CA TYR A 25 4.45 -49.76 7.94
C TYR A 25 5.11 -51.13 7.86
N LEU A 26 5.61 -51.53 6.69
CA LEU A 26 6.28 -52.82 6.49
C LEU A 26 7.81 -52.69 6.48
N ARG A 27 8.34 -51.45 6.47
CA ARG A 27 9.78 -51.15 6.40
C ARG A 27 10.49 -51.82 5.22
N LEU A 28 9.77 -52.00 4.12
CA LEU A 28 10.33 -52.55 2.90
C LEU A 28 10.98 -51.41 2.10
N PRO A 29 12.29 -51.48 1.80
CA PRO A 29 12.94 -50.46 0.98
C PRO A 29 12.35 -50.45 -0.43
N MET A 30 12.23 -49.26 -1.00
CA MET A 30 11.81 -49.07 -2.39
C MET A 30 13.03 -49.13 -3.30
N SER A 31 12.89 -49.79 -4.44
CA SER A 31 13.85 -49.70 -5.55
C SER A 31 13.85 -48.30 -6.18
N ASP A 32 14.89 -47.96 -6.94
CA ASP A 32 14.99 -46.64 -7.58
C ASP A 32 13.82 -46.35 -8.54
N ALA A 33 13.32 -47.37 -9.25
CA ALA A 33 12.16 -47.24 -10.12
C ALA A 33 10.85 -47.00 -9.33
N GLU A 34 10.69 -47.67 -8.19
CA GLU A 34 9.56 -47.47 -7.27
C GLU A 34 9.61 -46.08 -6.61
N GLN A 35 10.81 -45.59 -6.25
CA GLN A 35 11.00 -44.24 -5.74
C GLN A 35 10.64 -43.18 -6.79
N ALA A 36 11.08 -43.36 -8.04
CA ALA A 36 10.72 -42.46 -9.13
C ALA A 36 9.20 -42.42 -9.37
N ALA A 37 8.53 -43.57 -9.36
CA ALA A 37 7.07 -43.66 -9.49
C ALA A 37 6.31 -43.01 -8.33
N PHE A 38 6.82 -43.16 -7.10
CA PHE A 38 6.29 -42.51 -5.91
C PHE A 38 6.38 -40.98 -6.01
N PHE A 39 7.56 -40.44 -6.33
CA PHE A 39 7.74 -38.98 -6.44
C PHE A 39 7.02 -38.39 -7.66
N ALA A 40 6.94 -39.11 -8.77
CA ALA A 40 6.16 -38.67 -9.94
C ALA A 40 4.67 -38.47 -9.62
N GLN A 41 4.10 -39.27 -8.69
CA GLN A 41 2.68 -39.18 -8.34
C GLN A 41 2.39 -38.34 -7.09
N LEU A 42 3.30 -38.34 -6.10
CA LEU A 42 3.07 -37.70 -4.80
C LEU A 42 3.99 -36.50 -4.54
N GLY A 43 5.05 -36.33 -5.32
CA GLY A 43 6.02 -35.23 -5.16
C GLY A 43 5.36 -33.86 -5.18
N GLY A 44 4.55 -33.58 -6.21
CA GLY A 44 3.82 -32.31 -6.31
C GLY A 44 2.89 -32.04 -5.12
N ARG A 45 2.22 -33.07 -4.58
CA ARG A 45 1.36 -32.91 -3.39
C ARG A 45 2.15 -32.66 -2.10
N ILE A 46 3.32 -33.26 -1.97
CA ILE A 46 4.22 -33.02 -0.84
C ILE A 46 4.76 -31.59 -0.91
N GLU A 47 5.16 -31.16 -2.10
CA GLU A 47 5.61 -29.80 -2.37
C GLU A 47 4.51 -28.79 -2.03
N GLU A 48 3.29 -28.96 -2.54
CA GLU A 48 2.12 -28.13 -2.22
C GLU A 48 1.82 -28.07 -0.72
N LEU A 49 1.90 -29.20 -0.01
CA LEU A 49 1.67 -29.25 1.44
C LEU A 49 2.76 -28.55 2.23
N LEU A 50 4.01 -28.65 1.78
CA LEU A 50 5.14 -27.99 2.43
C LEU A 50 5.09 -26.49 2.17
N THR A 51 5.00 -26.07 0.90
CA THR A 51 4.93 -24.64 0.53
C THR A 51 3.73 -23.97 1.18
N GLY A 52 2.55 -24.55 1.10
CA GLY A 52 1.35 -23.99 1.72
C GLY A 52 1.43 -23.86 3.25
N ARG A 53 2.16 -24.76 3.93
CA ARG A 53 2.42 -24.63 5.38
C ARG A 53 3.44 -23.55 5.70
N PHE A 54 4.49 -23.40 4.89
CA PHE A 54 5.44 -22.31 5.05
C PHE A 54 4.78 -20.95 4.83
N ASP A 55 3.95 -20.82 3.78
CA ASP A 55 3.18 -19.60 3.51
C ASP A 55 2.26 -19.23 4.69
N GLN A 56 1.61 -20.23 5.30
CA GLN A 56 0.78 -20.01 6.50
C GLN A 56 1.59 -19.54 7.71
N VAL A 57 2.76 -20.13 7.94
CA VAL A 57 3.66 -19.73 9.01
C VAL A 57 4.16 -18.31 8.79
N ASP A 58 4.58 -17.97 7.57
CA ASP A 58 5.06 -16.64 7.21
C ASP A 58 3.96 -15.58 7.36
N GLN A 59 2.73 -15.89 6.95
CA GLN A 59 1.57 -15.00 7.16
C GLN A 59 1.27 -14.79 8.65
N GLN A 60 1.37 -15.84 9.48
CA GLN A 60 1.19 -15.72 10.92
C GLN A 60 2.31 -14.93 11.59
N LEU A 61 3.56 -15.12 11.17
CA LEU A 61 4.71 -14.35 11.65
C LEU A 61 4.56 -12.87 11.28
N ALA A 62 4.26 -12.56 10.02
CA ALA A 62 4.01 -11.20 9.56
C ALA A 62 2.86 -10.54 10.34
N ARG A 63 1.81 -11.31 10.66
CA ARG A 63 0.70 -10.85 11.50
C ARG A 63 1.13 -10.51 12.92
N ILE A 64 1.89 -11.39 13.57
CA ILE A 64 2.37 -11.17 14.93
C ILE A 64 3.31 -9.97 14.98
N GLU A 65 4.22 -9.86 14.01
CA GLU A 65 5.13 -8.73 13.87
C GLU A 65 4.36 -7.42 13.71
N PHE A 66 3.40 -7.38 12.77
CA PHE A 66 2.56 -6.21 12.57
C PHE A 66 1.79 -5.80 13.84
N LEU A 67 1.17 -6.76 14.55
CA LEU A 67 0.46 -6.46 15.79
C LEU A 67 1.38 -5.92 16.89
N HIS A 68 2.62 -6.38 16.94
CA HIS A 68 3.62 -5.83 17.86
C HIS A 68 4.09 -4.43 17.45
N GLU A 69 4.33 -4.21 16.15
CA GLU A 69 4.73 -2.90 15.60
C GLU A 69 3.61 -1.86 15.69
N CYS A 70 2.34 -2.30 15.69
CA CYS A 70 1.17 -1.44 15.85
C CYS A 70 1.16 -0.64 17.16
N GLU A 71 1.79 -1.17 18.20
CA GLU A 71 1.96 -0.51 19.49
C GLU A 71 3.08 0.54 19.49
N LYS A 72 3.89 0.61 18.43
CA LYS A 72 4.97 1.59 18.35
C LYS A 72 4.45 2.97 17.92
N PRO A 73 5.13 4.04 18.35
CA PRO A 73 4.77 5.39 17.95
C PRO A 73 4.83 5.59 16.43
N VAL A 74 3.93 6.41 15.91
CA VAL A 74 4.03 6.90 14.54
C VAL A 74 5.18 7.88 14.46
N ARG A 75 6.15 7.56 13.61
CA ARG A 75 7.34 8.36 13.34
C ARG A 75 7.24 9.05 11.99
N HIS A 76 6.62 8.39 11.01
CA HIS A 76 6.57 8.84 9.63
C HIS A 76 5.19 8.60 9.02
N VAL A 77 4.72 9.54 8.22
CA VAL A 77 3.55 9.38 7.35
C VAL A 77 3.90 9.91 5.98
N ALA A 78 3.48 9.19 4.93
CA ALA A 78 3.61 9.65 3.55
C ALA A 78 2.38 9.33 2.69
N GLY A 79 1.97 10.31 1.89
CA GLY A 79 1.09 10.12 0.74
C GLY A 79 1.91 10.26 -0.54
N VAL A 80 1.82 9.26 -1.42
CA VAL A 80 2.60 9.18 -2.65
C VAL A 80 1.66 9.12 -3.84
N VAL A 81 1.91 9.98 -4.82
CA VAL A 81 1.24 9.96 -6.14
C VAL A 81 2.32 9.80 -7.20
N THR A 82 2.34 8.63 -7.84
CA THR A 82 3.28 8.30 -8.92
C THR A 82 2.63 8.63 -10.26
N LEU A 83 3.37 9.29 -11.14
CA LEU A 83 2.95 9.67 -12.47
C LEU A 83 3.44 8.67 -13.52
N ASP A 84 2.68 8.51 -14.60
CA ASP A 84 2.96 7.61 -15.73
C ASP A 84 4.12 8.06 -16.64
N GLY A 85 4.73 9.19 -16.30
CA GLY A 85 5.82 9.79 -17.05
C GLY A 85 6.49 10.90 -16.25
N GLY A 86 7.57 11.44 -16.83
CA GLY A 86 8.23 12.62 -16.26
C GLY A 86 7.61 13.90 -16.82
N TYR A 87 7.01 14.71 -15.95
CA TYR A 87 6.33 15.95 -16.31
C TYR A 87 7.07 17.20 -15.82
N THR A 88 6.95 18.30 -16.55
CA THR A 88 7.38 19.64 -16.10
C THR A 88 6.23 20.37 -15.40
N PRO A 89 6.48 21.42 -14.60
CA PRO A 89 5.41 22.21 -13.99
C PRO A 89 4.40 22.76 -15.00
N ASN A 90 4.86 23.13 -16.20
CA ASN A 90 3.97 23.61 -17.26
C ASN A 90 3.05 22.49 -17.79
N ASP A 91 3.52 21.24 -17.83
CA ASP A 91 2.70 20.10 -18.25
C ASP A 91 1.65 19.72 -17.21
N LEU A 92 1.95 19.99 -15.93
CA LEU A 92 1.08 19.71 -14.79
C LEU A 92 0.04 20.82 -14.58
N GLY A 93 0.41 22.07 -14.85
CA GLY A 93 -0.39 23.24 -14.48
C GLY A 93 -0.59 23.32 -12.96
N HIS A 94 -1.69 23.97 -12.54
CA HIS A 94 -2.12 23.89 -11.15
C HIS A 94 -2.63 22.50 -10.83
N PHE A 95 -2.07 21.87 -9.79
CA PHE A 95 -2.47 20.54 -9.37
C PHE A 95 -2.52 20.44 -7.86
N ARG A 96 -3.37 19.53 -7.38
CA ARG A 96 -3.46 19.22 -5.96
C ARG A 96 -3.78 17.75 -5.76
N PHE A 97 -3.30 17.19 -4.66
CA PHE A 97 -3.68 15.88 -4.17
C PHE A 97 -3.85 15.91 -2.65
N LEU A 98 -4.76 15.08 -2.15
CA LEU A 98 -5.12 15.03 -0.75
C LEU A 98 -5.51 13.62 -0.34
N PHE A 99 -4.81 13.09 0.67
CA PHE A 99 -5.17 11.92 1.43
C PHE A 99 -5.78 12.39 2.75
N VAL A 100 -6.93 11.82 3.11
CA VAL A 100 -7.62 12.11 4.37
C VAL A 100 -7.85 10.81 5.10
N VAL A 101 -7.43 10.74 6.36
CA VAL A 101 -7.67 9.62 7.26
C VAL A 101 -8.53 10.10 8.43
N THR A 102 -9.75 9.61 8.53
CA THR A 102 -10.74 10.04 9.53
C THR A 102 -11.67 8.90 9.95
N LYS A 103 -12.63 9.17 10.85
CA LYS A 103 -13.74 8.25 11.14
C LYS A 103 -15.03 8.79 10.52
N VAL A 104 -15.52 8.14 9.47
CA VAL A 104 -16.79 8.52 8.83
C VAL A 104 -17.96 8.22 9.77
N GLY A 105 -18.90 9.17 9.89
CA GLY A 105 -20.13 9.00 10.67
C GLY A 105 -19.97 9.17 12.18
N ALA A 106 -18.81 9.64 12.66
CA ALA A 106 -18.66 10.09 14.04
C ALA A 106 -19.28 11.50 14.22
N GLU A 107 -19.82 11.79 15.41
CA GLU A 107 -20.19 13.16 15.80
C GLU A 107 -18.93 14.04 15.86
N ASP A 108 -19.10 15.33 15.52
CA ASP A 108 -18.04 16.33 15.28
C ASP A 108 -17.15 16.63 16.51
N PRO A 109 -15.82 16.87 16.37
CA PRO A 109 -14.92 16.45 15.29
C PRO A 109 -14.11 15.20 15.68
N ALA A 110 -14.20 14.16 14.85
CA ALA A 110 -13.31 13.02 14.95
C ALA A 110 -11.86 13.40 14.60
N PRO A 111 -10.85 12.81 15.26
CA PRO A 111 -9.45 13.01 14.91
C PRO A 111 -9.20 12.68 13.43
N THR A 112 -8.66 13.65 12.69
CA THR A 112 -8.48 13.55 11.24
C THR A 112 -7.07 13.98 10.86
N LEU A 113 -6.42 13.19 10.02
CA LEU A 113 -5.12 13.50 9.43
C LEU A 113 -5.30 13.83 7.95
N PHE A 114 -4.66 14.90 7.52
CA PHE A 114 -4.60 15.34 6.14
C PHE A 114 -3.15 15.29 5.67
N VAL A 115 -2.94 14.70 4.50
CA VAL A 115 -1.64 14.58 3.85
C VAL A 115 -1.84 14.96 2.39
N GLY A 116 -1.27 16.06 1.96
CA GLY A 116 -1.52 16.58 0.63
C GLY A 116 -0.36 17.36 0.06
N GLY A 117 -0.50 17.71 -1.20
CA GLY A 117 0.43 18.59 -1.86
C GLY A 117 -0.25 19.40 -2.96
N ARG A 118 0.37 20.52 -3.29
CA ARG A 118 -0.04 21.37 -4.41
C ARG A 118 1.16 21.96 -5.12
N ASP A 119 0.93 22.32 -6.38
CA ASP A 119 1.75 23.15 -7.25
C ASP A 119 3.27 22.96 -7.16
N ALA A 120 3.89 22.62 -8.29
CA ALA A 120 5.33 22.63 -8.43
C ALA A 120 5.78 24.01 -8.91
N TYR A 121 6.70 24.65 -8.18
CA TYR A 121 7.29 25.93 -8.59
C TYR A 121 8.78 25.78 -8.89
N LEU A 122 9.27 26.59 -9.82
CA LEU A 122 10.69 26.62 -10.16
C LEU A 122 11.48 27.32 -9.04
N VAL A 123 12.38 26.59 -8.40
CA VAL A 123 13.25 27.07 -7.31
C VAL A 123 14.52 27.69 -7.85
N ALA A 124 15.13 27.08 -8.88
CA ALA A 124 16.36 27.58 -9.50
C ALA A 124 16.52 27.04 -10.94
N GLN A 125 17.03 27.89 -11.83
CA GLN A 125 17.63 27.47 -13.10
C GLN A 125 19.13 27.39 -12.90
N VAL A 126 19.73 26.21 -13.08
CA VAL A 126 21.19 26.09 -13.07
C VAL A 126 21.71 26.61 -14.43
N PRO A 127 22.54 27.68 -14.49
CA PRO A 127 22.89 28.35 -15.74
C PRO A 127 23.57 27.49 -16.81
N GLU A 128 24.18 26.36 -16.43
CA GLU A 128 24.97 25.50 -17.32
C GLU A 128 24.53 24.03 -17.28
N GLY A 129 23.32 23.72 -16.79
CA GLY A 129 22.84 22.34 -16.66
C GLY A 129 21.38 22.17 -17.08
N PRO A 130 20.97 20.96 -17.50
CA PRO A 130 19.58 20.66 -17.83
C PRO A 130 18.67 20.56 -16.59
N ILE A 131 19.19 20.87 -15.39
CA ILE A 131 18.51 20.66 -14.12
C ILE A 131 17.73 21.93 -13.75
N LEU A 132 16.42 21.86 -13.92
CA LEU A 132 15.47 22.72 -13.23
C LEU A 132 15.27 22.15 -11.82
N ALA A 133 15.36 22.98 -10.78
CA ALA A 133 14.98 22.58 -9.43
C ALA A 133 13.52 22.95 -9.20
N PHE A 134 12.66 22.00 -8.81
CA PHE A 134 11.25 22.25 -8.50
C PHE A 134 10.95 22.03 -7.02
N GLY A 135 10.27 22.99 -6.39
CA GLY A 135 9.69 22.83 -5.06
C GLY A 135 8.23 22.39 -5.18
N GLU A 136 7.78 21.49 -4.31
CA GLU A 136 6.36 21.19 -4.16
C GLU A 136 5.89 21.67 -2.78
N HIS A 137 4.67 22.20 -2.70
CA HIS A 137 4.08 22.51 -1.40
C HIS A 137 3.51 21.23 -0.80
N VAL A 138 4.31 20.55 0.03
CA VAL A 138 3.87 19.43 0.87
C VAL A 138 3.21 19.95 2.14
N LEU A 139 1.99 19.49 2.40
CA LEU A 139 1.16 19.92 3.53
C LEU A 139 0.69 18.69 4.31
N ILE A 140 1.08 18.63 5.58
CA ILE A 140 0.56 17.63 6.51
C ILE A 140 0.02 18.36 7.73
N TRP A 141 -1.23 18.13 8.05
CA TRP A 141 -1.91 18.77 9.18
C TRP A 141 -2.98 17.85 9.75
N SER A 142 -3.48 18.21 10.92
CA SER A 142 -4.54 17.46 11.59
C SER A 142 -5.69 18.33 12.02
N GLN A 143 -6.80 17.67 12.33
CA GLN A 143 -7.94 18.21 13.04
C GLN A 143 -8.22 17.34 14.26
N ALA A 144 -8.59 17.98 15.37
CA ALA A 144 -8.76 17.34 16.67
C ALA A 144 -7.54 16.48 17.06
N PRO A 145 -6.36 17.10 17.27
CA PRO A 145 -6.11 18.54 17.40
C PRO A 145 -5.87 19.26 16.07
N ASP A 146 -6.19 20.55 16.00
CA ASP A 146 -5.81 21.40 14.86
C ASP A 146 -4.31 21.72 14.97
N GLU A 147 -3.47 21.04 14.21
CA GLU A 147 -2.01 21.16 14.28
C GLU A 147 -1.38 21.08 12.88
N PRO A 148 -0.60 22.09 12.45
CA PRO A 148 0.26 21.94 11.29
C PRO A 148 1.46 21.06 11.66
N ILE A 149 1.67 20.00 10.90
CA ILE A 149 2.78 19.06 11.12
C ILE A 149 3.95 19.42 10.20
N GLN A 150 3.66 19.69 8.92
CA GLN A 150 4.63 20.08 7.91
C GLN A 150 3.98 21.01 6.87
N ASP A 151 4.72 22.03 6.44
CA ASP A 151 4.21 23.09 5.57
C ASP A 151 4.99 23.24 4.24
N THR A 152 6.23 22.74 4.14
CA THR A 152 6.98 22.81 2.87
C THR A 152 8.11 21.79 2.80
N ARG A 153 8.30 21.18 1.62
CA ARG A 153 9.48 20.36 1.30
C ARG A 153 10.05 20.77 -0.05
N LEU A 154 11.34 21.07 -0.09
CA LEU A 154 12.04 21.39 -1.34
C LEU A 154 12.55 20.10 -1.99
N GLY A 155 12.07 19.79 -3.20
CA GLY A 155 12.66 18.80 -4.09
C GLY A 155 13.69 19.44 -5.02
N VAL A 156 14.61 18.64 -5.59
CA VAL A 156 15.49 19.09 -6.68
C VAL A 156 15.49 18.01 -7.74
N GLN A 157 14.61 18.12 -8.73
CA GLN A 157 14.55 17.21 -9.89
C GLN A 157 14.11 17.96 -11.15
N ALA A 158 14.66 17.58 -12.31
CA ALA A 158 14.38 18.23 -13.60
C ALA A 158 13.06 17.80 -14.25
N ARG A 159 12.45 16.71 -13.79
CA ARG A 159 11.11 16.21 -14.15
C ARG A 159 10.53 15.54 -12.91
N GLN A 160 9.24 15.73 -12.67
CA GLN A 160 8.56 15.02 -11.60
C GLN A 160 8.03 13.70 -12.13
N ARG A 161 8.38 12.61 -11.45
CA ARG A 161 7.68 11.32 -11.58
C ARG A 161 6.82 11.03 -10.36
N ASP A 162 7.29 11.37 -9.17
CA ASP A 162 6.60 11.02 -7.93
C ASP A 162 6.34 12.29 -7.12
N PHE A 163 5.09 12.53 -6.71
CA PHE A 163 4.78 13.50 -5.66
C PHE A 163 4.78 12.79 -4.31
N VAL A 164 5.55 13.31 -3.36
CA VAL A 164 5.77 12.65 -2.07
C VAL A 164 5.53 13.65 -0.95
N SER A 165 4.33 13.61 -0.40
CA SER A 165 3.98 14.34 0.81
C SER A 165 4.32 13.50 2.03
N ALA A 166 5.55 13.64 2.53
CA ALA A 166 6.09 12.86 3.63
C ALA A 166 6.60 13.74 4.78
N SER A 167 6.32 13.35 6.04
CA SER A 167 6.83 14.04 7.23
C SER A 167 7.18 13.09 8.37
N HIS A 168 8.17 13.48 9.17
CA HIS A 168 8.37 12.93 10.49
C HIS A 168 7.35 13.51 11.47
N VAL A 169 6.38 12.70 11.85
CA VAL A 169 5.25 13.10 12.71
C VAL A 169 5.50 12.82 14.20
N SER A 170 6.70 12.41 14.61
CA SER A 170 7.08 11.99 15.99
C SER A 170 6.35 12.70 17.14
N GLY A 171 5.15 12.19 17.51
CA GLY A 171 4.31 12.73 18.58
C GLY A 171 3.35 13.87 18.21
N LYS A 172 3.36 14.37 16.96
CA LYS A 172 2.45 15.38 16.40
C LYS A 172 1.22 14.74 15.73
N GLY A 173 0.15 15.50 15.59
CA GLY A 173 -1.06 15.05 14.94
C GLY A 173 -1.96 14.16 15.82
N PRO A 174 -3.03 13.58 15.23
CA PRO A 174 -4.11 12.95 15.97
C PRO A 174 -3.83 11.49 16.32
N PHE A 175 -2.90 10.84 15.61
CA PHE A 175 -2.59 9.42 15.69
C PHE A 175 -1.19 9.26 16.28
N LYS A 176 -1.10 8.69 17.48
CA LYS A 176 0.16 8.54 18.23
C LYS A 176 0.83 7.21 17.96
N HIS A 177 0.05 6.16 17.70
CA HIS A 177 0.51 4.81 17.42
C HIS A 177 -0.06 4.33 16.08
N LEU A 178 0.59 3.35 15.46
CA LEU A 178 0.13 2.80 14.19
C LEU A 178 -1.29 2.20 14.34
N LYS A 179 -1.61 1.56 15.46
CA LYS A 179 -2.97 1.07 15.76
C LYS A 179 -4.07 2.15 15.77
N ASP A 180 -3.72 3.43 15.90
CA ASP A 180 -4.73 4.51 15.91
C ASP A 180 -5.34 4.75 14.51
N PHE A 181 -4.73 4.16 13.47
CA PHE A 181 -5.25 4.07 12.11
C PHE A 181 -6.24 2.90 11.91
N ASP A 182 -6.36 1.98 12.87
CA ASP A 182 -7.33 0.90 12.81
C ASP A 182 -8.77 1.45 12.78
N GLU A 183 -9.61 0.81 11.98
CA GLU A 183 -11.00 1.19 11.71
C GLU A 183 -11.19 2.63 11.19
N ARG A 184 -10.11 3.31 10.78
CA ARG A 184 -10.21 4.60 10.09
C ARG A 184 -10.65 4.40 8.65
N THR A 185 -11.23 5.44 8.10
CA THR A 185 -11.56 5.56 6.69
C THR A 185 -10.56 6.50 6.03
N MET A 186 -9.91 5.99 5.00
CA MET A 186 -9.09 6.77 4.11
C MET A 186 -9.89 7.20 2.87
N MET A 187 -9.64 8.40 2.38
CA MET A 187 -10.18 8.95 1.15
C MET A 187 -9.08 9.72 0.43
N ILE A 188 -9.14 9.73 -0.90
CA ILE A 188 -8.11 10.36 -1.74
C ILE A 188 -8.81 11.25 -2.76
N TRP A 189 -8.37 12.49 -2.88
CA TRP A 189 -8.79 13.42 -3.91
C TRP A 189 -7.58 13.93 -4.67
N VAL A 190 -7.76 14.17 -5.96
CA VAL A 190 -6.78 14.82 -6.82
C VAL A 190 -7.49 15.80 -7.74
N THR A 191 -6.77 16.77 -8.30
CA THR A 191 -7.30 17.59 -9.39
C THR A 191 -7.53 16.73 -10.64
N ALA A 192 -8.60 16.98 -11.39
CA ALA A 192 -8.96 16.18 -12.56
C ALA A 192 -7.82 16.09 -13.61
N PRO A 193 -7.09 17.16 -13.94
CA PRO A 193 -5.95 17.07 -14.85
C PRO A 193 -4.80 16.20 -14.32
N LEU A 194 -4.60 16.18 -13.00
CA LEU A 194 -3.59 15.33 -12.36
C LEU A 194 -3.99 13.86 -12.45
N PHE A 195 -5.26 13.54 -12.22
CA PHE A 195 -5.75 12.16 -12.25
C PHE A 195 -5.38 11.44 -13.55
N GLU A 196 -5.48 12.12 -14.70
CA GLU A 196 -5.15 11.56 -16.01
C GLU A 196 -3.69 11.13 -16.15
N LYS A 197 -2.78 11.69 -15.33
CA LYS A 197 -1.33 11.44 -15.37
C LYS A 197 -0.86 10.43 -14.32
N ILE A 198 -1.74 9.95 -13.46
CA ILE A 198 -1.39 9.04 -12.35
C ILE A 198 -1.12 7.64 -12.88
N GLU A 199 0.03 7.07 -12.51
CA GLU A 199 0.37 5.64 -12.62
C GLU A 199 -0.10 4.87 -11.40
N SER A 200 0.12 5.40 -10.19
CA SER A 200 -0.31 4.78 -8.94
C SER A 200 -0.42 5.77 -7.79
N VAL A 201 -1.12 5.36 -6.73
CA VAL A 201 -1.21 6.10 -5.47
C VAL A 201 -0.91 5.15 -4.31
N ALA A 202 -0.24 5.65 -3.27
CA ALA A 202 0.07 4.89 -2.08
C ALA A 202 0.05 5.75 -0.81
N PHE A 203 -0.24 5.12 0.33
CA PHE A 203 -0.23 5.76 1.64
C PHE A 203 0.52 4.88 2.65
N TYR A 204 1.53 5.49 3.28
CA TYR A 204 2.45 4.83 4.19
C TYR A 204 2.38 5.45 5.58
N VAL A 205 2.51 4.58 6.59
CA VAL A 205 2.70 4.97 7.98
C VAL A 205 3.83 4.13 8.55
N ASN A 206 4.90 4.77 9.02
CA ASN A 206 6.19 4.14 9.29
C ASN A 206 6.64 3.32 8.06
N ASP A 207 6.93 2.02 8.25
CA ASP A 207 7.36 1.08 7.21
C ASP A 207 6.19 0.28 6.61
N TYR A 208 4.95 0.67 6.87
CA TYR A 208 3.76 -0.09 6.45
C TYR A 208 2.99 0.64 5.36
N GLU A 209 2.71 -0.09 4.29
CA GLU A 209 1.80 0.32 3.23
C GLU A 209 0.36 0.05 3.66
N LEU A 210 -0.35 1.10 4.08
CA LEU A 210 -1.75 0.97 4.48
C LEU A 210 -2.68 0.93 3.28
N PHE A 211 -2.24 1.47 2.15
CA PHE A 211 -2.96 1.45 0.89
C PHE A 211 -2.00 1.64 -0.27
N ALA A 212 -2.21 0.90 -1.35
CA ALA A 212 -1.64 1.17 -2.65
C ALA A 212 -2.61 0.71 -3.75
N ALA A 213 -2.63 1.44 -4.87
CA ALA A 213 -3.43 1.08 -6.02
C ALA A 213 -2.83 1.65 -7.31
N ASP A 214 -2.80 0.81 -8.34
CA ASP A 214 -2.35 1.17 -9.68
C ASP A 214 -3.48 1.69 -10.56
N LYS A 215 -3.13 2.48 -11.58
CA LYS A 215 -4.04 3.12 -12.53
C LYS A 215 -5.07 2.17 -13.15
N SER A 216 -4.71 0.89 -13.32
CA SER A 216 -5.60 -0.15 -13.87
C SER A 216 -6.94 -0.26 -13.10
N VAL A 217 -6.90 -0.10 -11.78
CA VAL A 217 -8.07 -0.19 -10.89
C VAL A 217 -8.60 1.17 -10.42
N LEU A 218 -7.86 2.26 -10.64
CA LEU A 218 -8.28 3.61 -10.26
C LEU A 218 -9.37 4.15 -11.19
N ARG A 219 -10.37 4.79 -10.60
CA ARG A 219 -11.44 5.53 -11.29
C ARG A 219 -11.63 6.88 -10.63
N SER A 220 -12.02 7.88 -11.41
CA SER A 220 -12.36 9.19 -10.89
C SER A 220 -13.88 9.31 -10.69
N ARG A 221 -14.27 10.04 -9.65
CA ARG A 221 -15.65 10.46 -9.42
C ARG A 221 -15.66 11.96 -9.15
N GLY A 222 -16.51 12.71 -9.85
CA GLY A 222 -16.62 14.17 -9.74
C GLY A 222 -17.24 14.64 -8.42
N THR A 223 -16.62 14.30 -7.30
CA THR A 223 -17.01 14.72 -5.95
C THR A 223 -15.86 15.54 -5.37
N PRO A 224 -16.11 16.78 -4.91
CA PRO A 224 -15.08 17.58 -4.25
C PRO A 224 -14.65 16.95 -2.92
N PRO A 225 -13.46 17.32 -2.39
CA PRO A 225 -13.02 16.93 -1.07
C PRO A 225 -14.03 17.33 0.00
N ILE A 226 -14.10 16.51 1.06
CA ILE A 226 -14.72 16.95 2.30
C ILE A 226 -13.87 18.13 2.82
N ASP A 227 -14.52 19.23 3.15
CA ASP A 227 -13.88 20.40 3.77
C ASP A 227 -12.74 21.05 2.96
N VAL A 228 -12.96 21.31 1.67
CA VAL A 228 -12.02 22.06 0.81
C VAL A 228 -11.53 23.38 1.45
N TRP A 229 -12.37 24.02 2.26
CA TRP A 229 -12.07 25.25 2.99
C TRP A 229 -11.02 25.09 4.10
N ARG A 230 -10.66 23.85 4.49
CA ARG A 230 -9.62 23.55 5.50
C ARG A 230 -8.21 23.47 4.92
N TRP A 231 -8.02 23.67 3.62
CA TRP A 231 -6.69 23.71 3.01
C TRP A 231 -5.88 24.87 3.61
N GLN A 232 -4.67 24.58 4.08
CA GLN A 232 -3.78 25.59 4.65
C GLN A 232 -2.45 25.59 3.91
N PRO A 233 -1.95 26.76 3.45
CA PRO A 233 -2.64 28.06 3.38
C PRO A 233 -3.81 28.05 2.38
N PRO A 234 -4.76 29.01 2.43
CA PRO A 234 -5.88 29.08 1.48
C PRO A 234 -5.45 29.00 0.01
N LEU A 235 -6.37 28.54 -0.83
CA LEU A 235 -6.15 28.35 -2.25
C LEU A 235 -6.27 29.70 -2.99
N THR A 236 -5.48 29.89 -4.05
CA THR A 236 -5.67 31.03 -4.95
C THR A 236 -6.90 30.81 -5.84
N PRO A 237 -7.51 31.87 -6.42
CA PRO A 237 -8.63 31.69 -7.34
C PRO A 237 -8.31 30.79 -8.54
N GLU A 238 -7.07 30.84 -9.02
CA GLU A 238 -6.58 30.01 -10.14
C GLU A 238 -6.48 28.55 -9.73
N GLU A 239 -5.96 28.27 -8.54
CA GLU A 239 -5.95 26.93 -7.96
C GLU A 239 -7.39 26.44 -7.78
N GLU A 240 -8.27 27.20 -7.11
CA GLU A 240 -9.68 26.84 -6.85
C GLU A 240 -10.46 26.50 -8.12
N ALA A 241 -10.16 27.17 -9.24
CA ALA A 241 -10.82 26.92 -10.51
C ALA A 241 -10.57 25.51 -11.08
N VAL A 242 -9.50 24.82 -10.64
CA VAL A 242 -9.20 23.46 -11.11
C VAL A 242 -10.10 22.43 -10.42
N PRO A 243 -10.92 21.66 -11.15
CA PRO A 243 -11.88 20.76 -10.54
C PRO A 243 -11.20 19.59 -9.82
N TRP A 244 -11.77 19.20 -8.68
CA TRP A 244 -11.38 18.00 -7.95
C TRP A 244 -12.13 16.76 -8.46
N VAL A 245 -11.47 15.61 -8.32
CA VAL A 245 -12.08 14.30 -8.41
C VAL A 245 -11.68 13.47 -7.19
N ALA A 246 -12.65 12.73 -6.65
CA ALA A 246 -12.37 11.66 -5.71
C ALA A 246 -11.76 10.49 -6.50
N VAL A 247 -10.63 9.98 -6.01
CA VAL A 247 -10.05 8.74 -6.47
C VAL A 247 -10.88 7.61 -5.86
N GLY A 248 -11.28 6.66 -6.68
CA GLY A 248 -11.95 5.46 -6.25
C GLY A 248 -11.30 4.22 -6.84
N ILE A 249 -11.51 3.07 -6.23
CA ILE A 249 -11.11 1.78 -6.77
C ILE A 249 -12.33 1.08 -7.34
N GLN A 250 -12.16 0.49 -8.52
CA GLN A 250 -13.08 -0.48 -9.09
C GLN A 250 -12.34 -1.82 -9.25
N THR A 251 -12.76 -2.84 -8.50
CA THR A 251 -12.27 -4.21 -8.65
C THR A 251 -13.43 -5.14 -9.01
N ASP A 252 -13.15 -6.12 -9.88
CA ASP A 252 -14.10 -7.21 -10.18
C ASP A 252 -14.07 -8.30 -9.11
N GLU A 253 -12.97 -8.40 -8.36
CA GLU A 253 -12.91 -9.16 -7.12
C GLU A 253 -13.60 -8.39 -6.00
N PRO A 254 -14.37 -9.05 -5.13
CA PRO A 254 -14.84 -8.39 -3.93
C PRO A 254 -13.61 -7.91 -3.16
N VAL A 255 -13.46 -6.59 -3.02
CA VAL A 255 -12.55 -6.04 -2.02
C VAL A 255 -12.91 -6.78 -0.74
N LYS A 256 -11.93 -7.47 -0.12
CA LYS A 256 -12.15 -8.40 1.02
C LYS A 256 -13.03 -7.85 2.16
N MET A 257 -13.32 -6.55 2.14
CA MET A 257 -14.13 -5.82 3.10
C MET A 257 -15.63 -5.72 2.78
N ARG A 258 -16.12 -5.87 1.52
CA ARG A 258 -17.57 -5.86 1.18
C ARG A 258 -17.91 -6.64 -0.12
N PRO A 259 -18.41 -7.89 -0.05
CA PRO A 259 -18.64 -8.74 -1.21
C PRO A 259 -19.76 -8.32 -2.18
N GLU A 260 -20.52 -7.26 -1.86
CA GLU A 260 -21.84 -7.01 -2.46
C GLU A 260 -21.87 -5.81 -3.42
N LEU A 261 -20.74 -5.11 -3.62
CA LEU A 261 -20.72 -3.80 -4.28
C LEU A 261 -19.83 -3.80 -5.53
N LYS A 262 -20.47 -3.85 -6.71
CA LYS A 262 -19.85 -3.60 -8.04
C LYS A 262 -19.63 -2.10 -8.34
N GLN A 263 -19.42 -1.26 -7.32
CA GLN A 263 -19.40 0.21 -7.44
C GLN A 263 -18.01 0.79 -7.20
N VAL A 264 -17.73 1.97 -7.77
CA VAL A 264 -16.49 2.71 -7.48
C VAL A 264 -16.49 3.14 -6.01
N HIS A 265 -15.53 2.62 -5.24
CA HIS A 265 -15.36 2.93 -3.83
C HIS A 265 -14.34 4.05 -3.65
N THR A 266 -14.78 5.19 -3.13
CA THR A 266 -13.93 6.37 -2.83
C THR A 266 -13.57 6.49 -1.35
N MET A 267 -13.98 5.52 -0.54
CA MET A 267 -13.77 5.44 0.92
C MET A 267 -13.27 4.05 1.25
N TRP A 268 -12.13 3.95 1.93
CA TRP A 268 -11.50 2.68 2.27
C TRP A 268 -11.31 2.57 3.76
N GLN A 269 -11.91 1.56 4.38
CA GLN A 269 -11.66 1.28 5.79
C GLN A 269 -10.29 0.61 5.95
N LEU A 270 -9.64 0.86 7.09
CA LEU A 270 -8.38 0.27 7.49
C LEU A 270 -8.60 -0.72 8.65
N PRO A 271 -9.27 -1.88 8.45
CA PRO A 271 -9.53 -2.86 9.50
C PRO A 271 -8.31 -3.73 9.71
N PHE A 272 -7.41 -3.28 10.59
CA PHE A 272 -6.25 -4.05 10.98
C PHE A 272 -6.65 -5.39 11.59
N GLY A 273 -7.87 -5.55 12.13
CA GLY A 273 -8.40 -6.86 12.53
C GLY A 273 -8.55 -7.89 11.40
N ALA A 274 -8.85 -7.44 10.17
CA ALA A 274 -9.16 -8.32 9.02
C ALA A 274 -8.04 -8.37 7.96
N TYR A 275 -7.05 -7.49 8.06
CA TYR A 275 -5.97 -7.33 7.09
C TYR A 275 -4.65 -7.03 7.80
N THR A 276 -3.54 -7.51 7.22
CA THR A 276 -2.18 -7.18 7.67
C THR A 276 -1.53 -6.33 6.59
N PRO A 277 -1.31 -5.03 6.83
CA PRO A 277 -0.54 -4.15 5.96
C PRO A 277 0.78 -4.77 5.53
N ALA A 278 1.10 -4.63 4.25
CA ALA A 278 2.39 -5.06 3.76
C ALA A 278 3.48 -4.16 4.37
N ARG A 279 4.54 -4.78 4.88
CA ARG A 279 5.74 -4.04 5.23
C ARG A 279 6.44 -3.68 3.94
N SER A 280 6.65 -2.40 3.72
CA SER A 280 7.39 -1.89 2.58
C SER A 280 8.77 -1.46 3.05
N GLU A 281 9.81 -1.83 2.31
CA GLU A 281 11.10 -1.15 2.38
C GLU A 281 10.98 0.22 1.69
N TYR A 282 9.98 1.03 2.04
CA TYR A 282 9.96 2.42 1.64
C TYR A 282 11.14 3.08 2.36
N ARG A 283 12.31 2.95 1.75
CA ARG A 283 13.49 3.73 2.07
C ARG A 283 13.05 5.15 1.85
N GLU A 284 12.80 5.83 2.95
CA GLU A 284 12.87 7.26 3.09
C GLU A 284 13.78 7.80 1.98
N TYR A 285 13.20 8.43 0.95
CA TYR A 285 13.95 9.37 0.11
C TYR A 285 14.32 10.57 0.99
N THR A 286 14.98 10.35 2.12
CA THR A 286 15.51 11.34 3.02
C THR A 286 16.89 11.67 2.50
N LEU A 287 16.96 12.76 1.74
CA LEU A 287 17.94 13.82 1.97
C LEU A 287 19.44 13.42 2.11
N GLU A 288 19.94 12.35 1.50
CA GLU A 288 21.40 12.16 1.38
C GLU A 288 22.07 13.18 0.43
N ALA A 289 21.28 13.99 -0.30
CA ALA A 289 21.80 15.11 -1.08
C ALA A 289 22.18 16.35 -0.22
N GLY A 290 21.83 16.39 1.07
CA GLY A 290 22.02 17.57 1.93
C GLY A 290 23.16 17.49 2.95
N GLN A 291 23.68 16.30 3.28
CA GLN A 291 24.65 16.14 4.38
C GLN A 291 26.09 15.78 3.96
N ARG A 292 26.40 15.69 2.65
CA ARG A 292 27.80 15.59 2.16
C ARG A 292 28.44 16.93 1.79
N ARG A 293 28.00 18.04 2.37
CA ARG A 293 28.67 19.35 2.29
C ARG A 293 28.90 19.97 3.67
N GLN A 294 29.34 19.16 4.64
CA GLN A 294 30.05 19.65 5.83
C GLN A 294 31.03 18.58 6.31
N GLN A 295 31.95 18.15 5.43
CA GLN A 295 33.28 17.64 5.79
C GLN A 295 34.25 18.00 4.68
#